data_AF-A0A6M0JSZ8-F1
#
_entry.id   AF-A0A6M0JSZ8-F1
#
_cell.length_a   1.000
_cell.length_b   1.000
_cell.length_c   1.000
_cell.angle_alpha   90.00
_cell.angle_beta   90.00
_cell.angle_gamma   90.00
#
_symmetry.space_group_name_H-M   'P 1'
#
loop_
_entity.id
_entity.type
_entity.pdbx_description
1 polymer ?
#
loop_
_entity_poly.entity_id
_entity_poly.type
_entity_poly.pdbx_seq_one_letter_code
_entity_poly.pdbx_strand_id
1 'polypeptide(L)'
;MSGAFRIYRYHHPDGRAKDWAWREDPGRTLTVRWGPAGRLAQRKTYPATALQRVEQTLREKLRKGYVLLDDQGRRLESVPASTPGIPGVEKGPSIDLSRIDTGVEDVWF
;
A
#
# COMPACT_ATOMS: atom_id res chain seq x y z
N MET A 1 -14.59 -18.98 10.71
CA MET A 1 -14.64 -18.31 9.39
C MET A 1 -13.54 -17.26 9.35
N SER A 2 -12.62 -17.30 8.37
CA SER A 2 -11.62 -16.23 8.22
C SER A 2 -12.28 -14.92 7.81
N GLY A 3 -11.73 -13.79 8.26
CA GLY A 3 -12.20 -12.48 7.84
C GLY A 3 -11.95 -12.23 6.34
N ALA A 4 -12.64 -11.24 5.78
CA ALA A 4 -12.36 -10.74 4.44
C ALA A 4 -10.98 -10.06 4.40
N PHE A 5 -10.33 -10.11 3.23
CA PHE A 5 -9.10 -9.35 3.02
C PHE A 5 -9.38 -7.87 2.89
N ARG A 6 -8.60 -7.05 3.61
CA ARG A 6 -8.48 -5.61 3.32
C ARG A 6 -7.45 -5.46 2.22
N ILE A 7 -7.88 -4.99 1.05
CA ILE A 7 -7.02 -4.87 -0.14
C ILE A 7 -6.66 -3.41 -0.35
N TYR A 8 -5.38 -3.15 -0.57
CA TYR A 8 -4.84 -1.83 -0.83
C TYR A 8 -4.10 -1.85 -2.17
N ARG A 9 -4.32 -0.84 -3.01
CA ARG A 9 -3.71 -0.76 -4.34
C ARG A 9 -2.83 0.46 -4.47
N TYR A 10 -1.66 0.25 -5.06
CA TYR A 10 -0.76 1.30 -5.49
C TYR A 10 -0.73 1.36 -7.01
N HIS A 11 -0.81 2.57 -7.56
CA HIS A 11 -0.63 2.81 -8.98
C HIS A 11 0.74 3.41 -9.22
N HIS A 12 1.49 2.78 -10.11
CA HIS A 12 2.74 3.29 -10.62
C HIS A 12 2.47 4.36 -11.70
N PRO A 13 3.39 5.33 -11.89
CA PRO A 13 3.28 6.32 -12.96
C PRO A 13 3.22 5.72 -14.38
N ASP A 14 3.75 4.51 -14.55
CA ASP A 14 3.74 3.76 -15.81
C ASP A 14 2.42 3.03 -16.11
N GLY A 15 1.39 3.26 -15.30
CA GLY A 15 0.07 2.64 -15.44
C GLY A 15 -0.05 1.23 -14.84
N ARG A 16 1.03 0.62 -14.37
CA ARG A 16 0.95 -0.65 -13.63
C ARG A 16 0.39 -0.42 -12.24
N ALA A 17 -0.19 -1.45 -11.65
CA ALA A 17 -0.66 -1.41 -10.28
C ALA A 17 -0.26 -2.66 -9.48
N LYS A 18 -0.09 -2.48 -8.18
CA LYS A 18 0.23 -3.54 -7.22
C LYS A 18 -0.81 -3.57 -6.12
N ASP A 19 -1.25 -4.77 -5.77
CA ASP A 19 -2.13 -5.01 -4.63
C ASP A 19 -1.32 -5.55 -3.46
N TRP A 20 -1.65 -5.04 -2.28
CA TRP A 20 -1.20 -5.54 -0.99
C TRP A 20 -2.44 -5.75 -0.13
N ALA A 21 -2.60 -6.94 0.42
CA ALA A 21 -3.78 -7.29 1.19
C ALA A 21 -3.39 -8.00 2.47
N TRP A 22 -4.20 -7.81 3.52
CA TRP A 22 -4.03 -8.58 4.73
C TRP A 22 -5.38 -8.89 5.40
N ARG A 23 -5.39 -9.92 6.23
CA ARG A 23 -6.52 -10.29 7.08
C ARG A 23 -6.07 -10.97 8.36
N GLU A 24 -6.96 -11.02 9.32
CA GLU A 24 -6.87 -11.90 10.48
C GLU A 24 -7.57 -13.23 10.17
N ASP A 25 -6.88 -14.33 10.45
CA ASP A 25 -7.39 -15.69 10.28
C ASP A 25 -7.85 -16.29 11.62
N PRO A 26 -8.78 -17.26 11.62
CA PRO A 26 -9.19 -18.00 12.80
C PRO A 26 -7.98 -18.79 13.31
N GLY A 27 -7.76 -18.75 14.63
CA GLY A 27 -6.56 -19.35 15.23
C GLY A 27 -5.42 -18.36 15.45
N ARG A 28 -5.71 -17.05 15.48
CA ARG A 28 -4.76 -15.98 15.87
C ARG A 28 -3.53 -15.95 14.97
N THR A 29 -3.75 -16.02 13.66
CA THR A 29 -2.71 -15.78 12.64
C THR A 29 -3.15 -14.64 11.72
N LEU A 30 -2.19 -14.07 11.03
CA LEU A 30 -2.39 -12.99 10.06
C LEU A 30 -1.91 -13.48 8.71
N THR A 31 -2.72 -13.32 7.67
CA THR A 31 -2.27 -13.60 6.30
C THR A 31 -2.10 -12.29 5.55
N VAL A 32 -0.91 -12.08 5.02
CA VAL A 32 -0.58 -10.99 4.10
C VAL A 32 -0.38 -11.57 2.71
N ARG A 33 -0.92 -10.92 1.68
CA ARG A 33 -0.73 -11.28 0.27
C ARG A 33 -0.34 -10.05 -0.54
N TRP A 34 0.39 -10.26 -1.62
CA TRP A 34 0.74 -9.17 -2.53
C TRP A 34 1.01 -9.67 -3.95
N GLY A 35 0.96 -8.74 -4.91
CA GLY A 35 1.25 -9.04 -6.31
C GLY A 35 0.75 -7.94 -7.25
N PRO A 36 0.74 -8.20 -8.57
CA PRO A 36 0.08 -7.32 -9.54
C PRO A 36 -1.40 -7.10 -9.19
N ALA A 37 -1.93 -5.95 -9.59
CA ALA A 37 -3.35 -5.64 -9.41
C ALA A 37 -4.26 -6.76 -9.95
N GLY A 38 -5.22 -7.18 -9.13
CA GLY A 38 -6.13 -8.29 -9.43
C GLY A 38 -5.52 -9.68 -9.26
N ARG A 39 -4.22 -9.79 -8.94
CA ARG A 39 -3.52 -11.07 -8.78
C ARG A 39 -2.58 -11.05 -7.56
N LEU A 40 -3.13 -11.37 -6.40
CA LEU A 40 -2.41 -11.55 -5.13
C LEU A 40 -1.61 -12.89 -5.11
N ALA A 41 -0.60 -13.02 -5.97
CA ALA A 41 0.13 -14.26 -6.22
C ALA A 41 1.02 -14.71 -5.04
N GLN A 42 1.56 -13.77 -4.27
CA GLN A 42 2.47 -14.05 -3.16
C GLN A 42 1.71 -14.00 -1.84
N ARG A 43 2.15 -14.79 -0.85
CA ARG A 43 1.62 -14.75 0.53
C ARG A 43 2.70 -14.94 1.59
N LYS A 44 2.42 -14.43 2.77
CA LYS A 44 3.14 -14.72 4.01
C LYS A 44 2.14 -14.77 5.16
N THR A 45 2.29 -15.76 6.04
CA THR A 45 1.48 -15.91 7.25
C THR A 45 2.34 -15.55 8.46
N TYR A 46 1.77 -14.81 9.39
CA TYR A 46 2.40 -14.36 10.62
C TYR A 46 1.60 -14.83 11.85
N PRO A 47 2.24 -14.97 13.02
CA PRO A 47 1.51 -15.09 14.28
C PRO A 47 0.76 -13.79 14.59
N ALA A 48 -0.32 -13.84 15.38
CA ALA A 48 -1.07 -12.64 15.81
C ALA A 48 -0.22 -11.62 16.56
N THR A 49 0.87 -12.04 17.21
CA THR A 49 1.82 -11.12 17.87
C THR A 49 2.47 -10.13 16.90
N ALA A 50 2.45 -10.44 15.59
CA ALA A 50 2.97 -9.55 14.55
C ALA A 50 1.97 -8.48 14.09
N LEU A 51 0.78 -8.36 14.71
CA LEU A 51 -0.26 -7.41 14.29
C LEU A 51 0.26 -5.98 14.21
N GLN A 52 0.97 -5.51 15.24
CA GLN A 52 1.57 -4.18 15.25
C GLN A 52 2.55 -3.95 14.09
N ARG A 53 3.30 -5.00 13.68
CA ARG A 53 4.19 -4.93 12.52
C ARG A 53 3.39 -4.80 11.22
N VAL A 54 2.32 -5.57 11.06
CA VAL A 54 1.44 -5.50 9.87
C VAL A 54 0.76 -4.13 9.77
N GLU A 55 0.28 -3.58 10.89
CA GLU A 55 -0.31 -2.24 10.95
C GLU A 55 0.72 -1.14 10.66
N GLN A 56 1.95 -1.30 11.15
CA GLN A 56 3.04 -0.38 10.82
C GLN A 56 3.36 -0.42 9.32
N THR A 57 3.45 -1.60 8.72
CA THR A 57 3.60 -1.76 7.27
C THR A 57 2.42 -1.11 6.53
N LEU A 58 1.19 -1.28 6.99
CA LEU A 58 0.03 -0.60 6.42
C LEU A 58 0.22 0.93 6.42
N ARG A 59 0.61 1.53 7.55
CA ARG A 59 0.85 2.98 7.63
C ARG A 59 1.90 3.44 6.62
N GLU A 60 2.98 2.67 6.44
CA GLU A 60 4.01 2.96 5.43
C GLU A 60 3.48 2.83 4.00
N LYS A 61 2.64 1.83 3.71
CA LYS A 61 1.98 1.68 2.41
C LYS A 61 1.05 2.85 2.12
N LEU A 62 0.25 3.29 3.10
CA LEU A 62 -0.62 4.45 2.95
C LEU A 62 0.20 5.72 2.66
N ARG A 63 1.30 5.95 3.40
CA ARG A 63 2.23 7.07 3.12
C ARG A 63 2.85 6.99 1.73
N LYS A 64 3.10 5.79 1.20
CA LYS A 64 3.57 5.57 -0.17
C LYS A 64 2.51 5.85 -1.24
N GLY A 65 1.24 6.00 -0.87
CA GLY A 65 0.13 6.24 -1.78
C GLY A 65 -0.69 5.00 -2.13
N TYR A 66 -0.60 3.93 -1.34
CA TYR A 66 -1.58 2.84 -1.44
C TYR A 66 -2.94 3.36 -0.96
N VAL A 67 -4.01 2.99 -1.66
CA VAL A 67 -5.40 3.32 -1.30
C VAL A 67 -6.18 2.05 -1.02
N LEU A 68 -7.10 2.11 -0.06
CA LEU A 68 -7.98 0.98 0.26
C LEU A 68 -8.98 0.77 -0.89
N LEU A 69 -9.29 -0.50 -1.16
CA LEU A 69 -10.31 -0.89 -2.13
C LEU A 69 -11.58 -1.42 -1.44
N ASP A 70 -12.73 -1.18 -2.04
CA ASP A 70 -13.99 -1.84 -1.69
C ASP A 70 -14.06 -3.28 -2.25
N ASP A 71 -15.17 -3.95 -1.99
CA ASP A 71 -15.47 -5.30 -2.49
C ASP A 71 -15.60 -5.36 -4.02
N GLN A 72 -15.88 -4.23 -4.67
CA GLN A 72 -15.92 -4.08 -6.13
C GLN A 72 -14.57 -3.71 -6.73
N GLY A 73 -13.51 -3.62 -5.91
CA GLY A 73 -12.16 -3.24 -6.34
C GLY A 73 -12.02 -1.77 -6.71
N ARG A 74 -13.00 -0.93 -6.36
CA ARG A 74 -12.94 0.52 -6.53
C ARG A 74 -12.20 1.13 -5.36
N ARG A 75 -11.54 2.25 -5.61
CA ARG A 75 -10.85 2.98 -4.55
C ARG A 75 -11.90 3.51 -3.59
N LEU A 76 -11.82 3.08 -2.34
CA LEU A 76 -12.45 3.83 -1.26
C LEU A 76 -11.62 5.10 -1.15
N GLU A 77 -12.11 6.19 -1.73
CA GLU A 77 -11.53 7.51 -1.53
C GLU A 77 -11.48 7.74 -0.02
N SER A 78 -10.29 7.55 0.56
CA SER A 78 -9.97 8.14 1.84
C SER A 78 -10.07 9.63 1.58
N VAL A 79 -11.21 10.21 1.96
CA VAL A 79 -11.48 11.65 1.93
C VAL A 79 -10.18 12.32 2.37
N PRO A 80 -9.48 13.05 1.47
CA PRO A 80 -8.34 13.81 1.92
C PRO A 80 -8.89 14.75 2.98
N ALA A 81 -8.23 14.81 4.14
CA ALA A 81 -8.48 15.88 5.09
C ALA A 81 -8.58 17.17 4.28
N SER A 82 -9.76 17.79 4.27
CA SER A 82 -10.06 18.94 3.43
C SER A 82 -8.98 19.99 3.62
N THR A 83 -8.06 20.11 2.67
CA THR A 83 -7.23 21.30 2.57
C THR A 83 -8.10 22.36 1.92
N PRO A 84 -8.45 23.46 2.60
CA PRO A 84 -9.15 24.55 1.93
C PRO A 84 -8.16 25.23 0.97
N GLY A 85 -8.48 25.14 -0.32
CA GLY A 85 -8.13 26.01 -1.45
C GLY A 85 -6.74 26.64 -1.54
N ILE A 86 -6.00 26.31 -2.61
CA ILE A 86 -5.18 27.30 -3.33
C ILE A 86 -5.41 27.10 -4.84
N PRO A 87 -6.03 28.04 -5.57
CA PRO A 87 -6.08 28.00 -7.02
C PRO A 87 -4.76 28.52 -7.60
N GLY A 88 -4.11 27.69 -8.41
CA GLY A 88 -2.98 28.08 -9.27
C GLY A 88 -1.59 27.76 -8.70
N VAL A 89 -0.99 26.65 -9.14
CA VAL A 89 0.47 26.53 -9.24
C VAL A 89 0.80 25.86 -10.57
N GLU A 90 1.41 26.66 -11.43
CA GLU A 90 1.97 26.31 -12.73
C GLU A 90 3.16 25.33 -12.59
N LYS A 91 3.49 24.64 -13.70
CA LYS A 91 4.57 23.65 -13.83
C LYS A 91 5.88 24.09 -13.14
N GLY A 92 6.35 23.32 -12.15
CA GLY A 92 7.70 23.44 -11.60
C GLY A 92 8.74 22.60 -12.38
N PRO A 93 10.02 23.00 -12.41
CA PRO A 93 11.05 22.40 -13.26
C PRO A 93 11.54 21.04 -12.75
N SER A 94 11.95 20.18 -13.69
CA SER A 94 12.58 18.87 -13.46
C SER A 94 13.78 18.97 -12.52
N ILE A 95 13.75 18.22 -11.43
CA ILE A 95 14.89 18.04 -10.54
C ILE A 95 15.84 17.01 -11.15
N ASP A 96 17.11 17.40 -11.29
CA ASP A 96 18.20 16.55 -11.77
C ASP A 96 18.59 15.52 -10.69
N LEU A 97 18.52 14.23 -11.04
CA LEU A 97 18.69 13.08 -10.14
C LEU A 97 20.13 12.55 -10.11
N SER A 98 21.12 13.27 -10.63
CA SER A 98 22.53 12.80 -10.65
C SER A 98 23.21 12.73 -9.27
N ARG A 99 22.52 13.10 -8.19
CA ARG A 99 23.09 13.21 -6.83
C ARG A 99 22.45 12.32 -5.77
N ILE A 100 21.46 11.49 -6.10
CA ILE A 100 20.94 10.53 -5.12
C ILE A 100 21.75 9.24 -5.26
N ASP A 101 22.79 9.12 -4.43
CA ASP A 101 23.44 7.85 -4.12
C ASP A 101 22.38 6.93 -3.50
N THR A 102 21.69 6.15 -4.34
CA THR A 102 20.74 5.15 -3.88
C THR A 102 21.50 3.91 -3.42
N GLY A 103 22.14 4.01 -2.25
CA GLY A 103 22.46 2.86 -1.41
C GLY A 103 21.20 2.21 -0.83
N VAL A 104 20.22 1.89 -1.68
CA VAL A 104 19.08 1.06 -1.30
C VAL A 104 19.54 -0.38 -1.45
N GLU A 105 20.16 -0.90 -0.40
CA GLU A 105 20.23 -2.33 -0.21
C GLU A 105 18.78 -2.83 -0.02
N ASP A 106 18.32 -3.55 -1.04
CA ASP A 106 17.07 -4.30 -1.05
C ASP A 106 17.24 -5.51 -0.11
N VAL A 107 17.28 -5.26 1.19
CA VAL A 107 17.33 -6.31 2.23
C VAL A 107 16.00 -6.35 2.99
N TRP A 108 15.03 -6.99 2.35
CA TRP A 108 13.82 -7.47 3.00
C TRP A 108 14.15 -8.75 3.80
N PHE A 109 14.41 -8.61 5.11
CA PHE A 109 14.39 -9.73 6.08
C PHE A 109 13.23 -9.57 7.09
#